data_AF-A0A937W751-F1
#
_entry.id   AF-A0A937W751-F1
#
_cell.length_a   1.000
_cell.length_b   1.000
_cell.length_c   1.000
_cell.angle_alpha   90.00
_cell.angle_beta   90.00
_cell.angle_gamma   90.00
#
_symmetry.space_group_name_H-M   'P 1'
#
loop_
_entity.id
_entity.type
_entity.pdbx_description
1 polymer ?
#
loop_
_entity_poly.entity_id
_entity_poly.type
_entity_poly.pdbx_seq_one_letter_code
_entity_poly.pdbx_strand_id
1 'polypeptide(L)'
;MRHNIHQVDEARRLARELGVDLLRFIPVGMPFDAQEKDALRRDWFPQFDETPEGMEALQYQLLQRPKKSACFYLYRSLTVNPDARVSPCCVVYGEKNDFGDLLAESHETIWNNERYRSARALFAHDGKPTVRTICDRCNIFERRVKNNPRPPSLLQVRNASL
;
A
#
# COMPACT_ATOMS: atom_id res chain seq x y z
N MET A 1 10.87 13.44 -9.38
CA MET A 1 10.34 12.76 -10.58
C MET A 1 9.44 13.70 -11.38
N ARG A 2 10.03 14.62 -12.14
CA ARG A 2 9.29 15.56 -13.01
C ARG A 2 9.59 15.38 -14.51
N HIS A 3 10.60 14.56 -14.81
CA HIS A 3 11.22 14.48 -16.13
C HIS A 3 10.23 14.15 -17.25
N ASN A 4 9.26 13.27 -17.01
CA ASN A 4 8.39 12.74 -18.06
C ASN A 4 6.96 13.34 -18.07
N ILE A 5 6.72 14.43 -17.33
CA ILE A 5 5.38 15.06 -17.27
C ILE A 5 4.93 15.50 -18.67
N HIS A 6 5.85 16.06 -19.47
CA HIS A 6 5.58 16.51 -20.84
C HIS A 6 5.23 15.38 -21.82
N GLN A 7 5.36 14.11 -21.42
CA GLN A 7 5.08 12.94 -22.28
C GLN A 7 3.73 12.27 -21.94
N VAL A 8 2.94 12.83 -21.03
CA VAL A 8 1.67 12.23 -20.58
C VAL A 8 0.67 12.08 -21.73
N ASP A 9 0.52 13.09 -22.58
CA ASP A 9 -0.44 13.03 -23.70
C ASP A 9 0.00 12.04 -24.78
N GLU A 10 1.29 11.95 -25.02
CA GLU A 10 1.87 10.95 -25.93
C GLU A 10 1.66 9.53 -25.41
N ALA A 11 1.85 9.30 -24.11
CA ALA A 11 1.55 8.02 -23.49
C ALA A 11 0.06 7.64 -23.65
N ARG A 12 -0.86 8.61 -23.56
CA ARG A 12 -2.30 8.38 -23.80
C ARG A 12 -2.61 8.06 -25.25
N ARG A 13 -1.96 8.74 -26.20
CA ARG A 13 -2.10 8.45 -27.63
C ARG A 13 -1.65 7.02 -27.94
N LEU A 14 -0.45 6.66 -27.47
CA LEU A 14 0.11 5.33 -27.66
C LEU A 14 -0.76 4.24 -27.02
N ALA A 15 -1.29 4.49 -25.81
CA ALA A 15 -2.19 3.55 -25.14
C ALA A 15 -3.45 3.25 -25.98
N ARG A 16 -4.04 4.27 -26.62
CA ARG A 16 -5.20 4.08 -27.52
C ARG A 16 -4.84 3.30 -28.79
N GLU A 17 -3.69 3.62 -29.39
CA GLU A 17 -3.22 2.96 -30.61
C GLU A 17 -2.92 1.48 -30.39
N LEU A 18 -2.35 1.14 -29.25
CA LEU A 18 -2.09 -0.23 -28.85
C LEU A 18 -3.35 -0.98 -28.37
N GLY A 19 -4.45 -0.27 -28.14
CA GLY A 19 -5.70 -0.86 -27.65
C GLY A 19 -5.62 -1.39 -26.22
N VAL A 20 -4.85 -0.73 -25.33
CA VAL A 20 -4.74 -1.17 -23.92
C VAL A 20 -6.03 -0.92 -23.16
N ASP A 21 -6.42 -1.85 -22.28
CA ASP A 21 -7.65 -1.72 -21.48
C ASP A 21 -7.58 -0.58 -20.45
N LEU A 22 -6.39 -0.28 -19.93
CA LEU A 22 -6.21 0.69 -18.85
C LEU A 22 -4.79 1.27 -18.81
N LEU A 23 -4.69 2.59 -19.00
CA LEU A 23 -3.49 3.36 -18.67
C LEU A 23 -3.65 4.00 -17.28
N ARG A 24 -2.70 3.76 -16.39
CA ARG A 24 -2.64 4.40 -15.07
C ARG A 24 -1.29 5.00 -14.81
N PHE A 25 -1.28 6.26 -14.43
CA PHE A 25 -0.10 6.89 -13.87
C PHE A 25 -0.12 6.71 -12.35
N ILE A 26 0.89 6.00 -11.83
CA ILE A 26 0.99 5.72 -10.40
C ILE A 26 1.70 6.90 -9.72
N PRO A 27 1.14 7.45 -8.63
CA PRO A 27 1.78 8.51 -7.84
C PRO A 27 3.17 8.13 -7.35
N VAL A 28 3.99 9.16 -7.14
CA VAL A 28 5.29 9.02 -6.48
C VAL A 28 5.07 8.50 -5.06
N GLY A 29 5.72 7.40 -4.71
CA GLY A 29 5.77 6.88 -3.35
C GLY A 29 6.66 7.75 -2.45
N MET A 30 6.27 7.95 -1.20
CA MET A 30 7.11 8.63 -0.21
C MET A 30 7.76 7.58 0.67
N PRO A 31 9.02 7.81 1.06
CA PRO A 31 9.66 6.94 2.02
C PRO A 31 8.81 6.87 3.30
N PHE A 32 8.48 5.66 3.76
CA PHE A 32 7.55 5.44 4.87
C PHE A 32 7.91 6.22 6.14
N ASP A 33 9.22 6.30 6.43
CA ASP A 33 9.79 6.97 7.61
C ASP A 33 10.24 8.41 7.35
N ALA A 34 9.91 8.99 6.20
CA ALA A 34 10.28 10.37 5.88
C ALA A 34 9.78 11.35 6.95
N GLN A 35 10.70 12.14 7.52
CA GLN A 35 10.40 13.19 8.50
C GLN A 35 9.89 14.46 7.80
N GLU A 36 10.58 14.91 6.75
CA GLU A 36 10.29 16.16 6.06
C GLU A 36 9.42 15.95 4.82
N LYS A 37 8.21 15.40 5.03
CA LYS A 37 7.35 14.98 3.92
C LYS A 37 6.98 16.13 2.96
N ASP A 38 6.76 17.33 3.49
CA ASP A 38 6.42 18.49 2.66
C ASP A 38 7.59 19.00 1.83
N ALA A 39 8.81 18.96 2.36
CA ALA A 39 10.01 19.34 1.61
C ALA A 39 10.25 18.36 0.45
N LEU A 40 10.26 17.06 0.76
CA LEU A 40 10.40 16.02 -0.25
C LEU A 40 9.30 16.08 -1.33
N ARG A 41 8.06 16.40 -0.93
CA ARG A 41 6.97 16.61 -1.90
C ARG A 41 7.27 17.79 -2.81
N ARG A 42 7.70 18.93 -2.27
CA ARG A 42 8.06 20.11 -3.09
C ARG A 42 9.20 19.79 -4.05
N ASP A 43 10.21 19.06 -3.61
CA ASP A 43 11.41 18.83 -4.43
C ASP A 43 11.16 17.74 -5.49
N TRP A 44 10.47 16.66 -5.13
CA TRP A 44 10.40 15.45 -5.95
C TRP A 44 9.06 15.25 -6.67
N PHE A 45 7.95 15.82 -6.22
CA PHE A 45 6.66 15.54 -6.86
C PHE A 45 6.45 16.43 -8.09
N PRO A 46 5.73 15.94 -9.12
CA PRO A 46 5.15 16.77 -10.15
C PRO A 46 4.36 17.94 -9.55
N GLN A 47 4.55 19.13 -10.10
CA GLN A 47 3.72 20.30 -9.81
C GLN A 47 2.94 20.63 -11.08
N PHE A 48 1.67 20.97 -10.90
CA PHE A 48 0.78 21.33 -12.00
C PHE A 48 0.06 22.63 -11.61
N ASP A 49 -0.03 23.55 -12.56
CA ASP A 49 -0.79 24.79 -12.37
C ASP A 49 -2.30 24.47 -12.32
N GLU A 50 -2.73 23.52 -13.15
CA GLU A 50 -4.07 22.90 -13.13
C GLU A 50 -3.91 21.38 -13.10
N THR A 51 -4.71 20.68 -12.29
CA THR A 51 -4.58 19.22 -12.18
C THR A 51 -5.14 18.58 -13.46
N PRO A 52 -4.33 17.89 -14.29
CA PRO A 52 -4.83 17.32 -15.53
C PRO A 52 -5.79 16.15 -15.27
N GLU A 53 -6.75 15.94 -16.15
CA GLU A 53 -7.74 14.86 -16.05
C GLU A 53 -7.06 13.48 -15.94
N GLY A 54 -7.36 12.72 -14.89
CA GLY A 54 -6.76 11.42 -14.61
C GLY A 54 -5.38 11.50 -13.94
N MET A 55 -4.82 12.69 -13.77
CA MET A 55 -3.66 12.95 -12.90
C MET A 55 -4.10 13.31 -11.48
N GLU A 56 -5.40 13.46 -11.19
CA GLU A 56 -5.91 13.47 -9.81
C GLU A 56 -5.44 12.21 -9.06
N ALA A 57 -5.23 11.08 -9.75
CA ALA A 57 -4.69 9.88 -9.11
C ALA A 57 -3.24 10.02 -8.60
N LEU A 58 -2.40 10.88 -9.23
CA LEU A 58 -1.00 11.09 -8.81
C LEU A 58 -0.84 11.91 -7.54
N GLN A 59 -1.82 12.72 -7.17
CA GLN A 59 -1.71 13.55 -5.98
C GLN A 59 -1.96 12.76 -4.68
N TYR A 60 -2.55 11.55 -4.76
CA TYR A 60 -3.28 11.03 -3.60
C TYR A 60 -2.84 9.70 -2.97
N GLN A 61 -1.79 8.97 -3.36
CA GLN A 61 -1.53 7.70 -2.61
C GLN A 61 -0.95 7.89 -1.20
N LEU A 62 -0.38 9.05 -0.87
CA LEU A 62 0.22 9.28 0.46
C LEU A 62 -0.55 10.29 1.31
N LEU A 63 -1.54 10.93 0.69
CA LEU A 63 -2.55 11.76 1.34
C LEU A 63 -3.93 11.07 1.32
N GLN A 64 -4.01 9.81 0.88
CA GLN A 64 -5.25 9.09 0.87
C GLN A 64 -5.75 8.91 2.30
N ARG A 65 -7.01 9.29 2.53
CA ARG A 65 -7.77 8.79 3.68
C ARG A 65 -7.56 7.28 3.77
N PRO A 66 -7.42 6.71 4.98
CA PRO A 66 -7.22 5.29 5.15
C PRO A 66 -8.21 4.52 4.26
N LYS A 67 -7.71 3.54 3.50
CA LYS A 67 -8.59 2.66 2.74
C LYS A 67 -9.60 2.07 3.72
N LYS A 68 -10.89 2.17 3.38
CA LYS A 68 -12.03 1.62 4.15
C LYS A 68 -12.07 0.09 4.13
N SER A 69 -10.95 -0.53 4.46
CA SER A 69 -10.72 -1.96 4.41
C SER A 69 -9.57 -2.31 5.34
N ALA A 70 -9.61 -3.51 5.91
CA ALA A 70 -8.45 -4.12 6.57
C ALA A 70 -7.25 -4.20 5.60
N CYS A 71 -6.03 -4.11 6.13
CA CYS A 71 -4.82 -4.29 5.34
C CYS A 71 -4.76 -5.73 4.79
N PHE A 72 -4.94 -5.86 3.47
CA PHE A 72 -4.90 -7.16 2.79
C PHE A 72 -3.48 -7.62 2.46
N TYR A 73 -2.49 -6.71 2.43
CA TYR A 73 -1.10 -7.06 2.10
C TYR A 73 -0.54 -8.11 3.05
N LEU A 74 -0.90 -8.05 4.34
CA LEU A 74 -0.48 -9.00 5.38
C LEU A 74 -0.98 -10.44 5.15
N TYR A 75 -1.93 -10.65 4.24
CA TYR A 75 -2.47 -11.96 3.87
C TYR A 75 -2.19 -12.34 2.41
N ARG A 76 -1.84 -11.37 1.55
CA ARG A 76 -1.74 -11.58 0.11
C ARG A 76 -0.30 -11.61 -0.40
N SER A 77 0.65 -11.05 0.35
CA SER A 77 2.01 -10.86 -0.14
C SER A 77 3.05 -11.01 0.95
N LEU A 78 4.17 -11.65 0.60
CA LEU A 78 5.43 -11.64 1.32
C LEU A 78 6.40 -10.76 0.53
N THR A 79 6.93 -9.68 1.13
CA THR A 79 7.92 -8.82 0.46
C THR A 79 9.32 -9.24 0.86
N VAL A 80 10.10 -9.74 -0.10
CA VAL A 80 11.49 -10.16 0.10
C VAL A 80 12.41 -9.06 -0.42
N ASN A 81 13.29 -8.56 0.45
CA ASN A 81 14.30 -7.57 0.14
C ASN A 81 15.52 -8.22 -0.55
N PRO A 82 16.40 -7.44 -1.21
CA PRO A 82 17.57 -7.99 -1.90
C PRO A 82 18.55 -8.78 -1.00
N ASP A 83 18.54 -8.51 0.31
CA ASP A 83 19.32 -9.22 1.32
C ASP A 83 18.55 -10.42 1.93
N ALA A 84 17.48 -10.87 1.28
CA ALA A 84 16.61 -11.98 1.67
C ALA A 84 15.82 -11.76 2.98
N ARG A 85 15.91 -10.57 3.59
CA ARG A 85 15.03 -10.19 4.70
C ARG A 85 13.62 -9.93 4.20
N VAL A 86 12.65 -10.13 5.09
CA VAL A 86 11.23 -10.02 4.77
C VAL A 86 10.64 -8.77 5.39
N SER A 87 10.16 -7.83 4.58
CA SER A 87 9.36 -6.69 5.03
C SER A 87 7.85 -7.01 5.00
N PRO A 88 7.01 -6.35 5.80
CA PRO A 88 5.57 -6.65 5.86
C PRO A 88 4.76 -6.19 4.64
N CYS A 89 5.29 -5.24 3.86
CA CYS A 89 4.72 -4.80 2.59
C CYS A 89 5.75 -3.99 1.77
N CYS A 90 5.45 -3.75 0.50
CA CYS A 90 6.35 -3.12 -0.46
C CYS A 90 6.69 -1.63 -0.22
N VAL A 91 6.01 -0.95 0.71
CA VAL A 91 6.29 0.46 1.04
C VAL A 91 7.15 0.61 2.28
N VAL A 92 7.35 -0.47 3.04
CA VAL A 92 8.19 -0.51 4.24
C VAL A 92 9.57 -1.03 3.85
N TYR A 93 10.61 -0.42 4.40
CA TYR A 93 12.00 -0.79 4.19
C TYR A 93 12.82 -0.56 5.47
N GLY A 94 14.03 -1.09 5.49
CA GLY A 94 15.02 -0.94 6.55
C GLY A 94 14.92 -2.03 7.61
N GLU A 95 16.07 -2.55 8.00
CA GLU A 95 16.24 -3.75 8.85
C GLU A 95 15.38 -3.74 10.13
N LYS A 96 15.28 -2.58 10.78
CA LYS A 96 14.47 -2.39 12.01
C LYS A 96 12.97 -2.70 11.84
N ASN A 97 12.49 -2.70 10.59
CA ASN A 97 11.08 -2.91 10.25
C ASN A 97 10.80 -4.31 9.70
N ASP A 98 11.82 -5.16 9.57
CA ASP A 98 11.68 -6.49 8.98
C ASP A 98 10.97 -7.49 9.90
N PHE A 99 10.29 -8.44 9.29
CA PHE A 99 9.50 -9.47 9.90
C PHE A 99 10.23 -10.81 9.97
N GLY A 100 11.34 -11.00 9.25
CA GLY A 100 12.16 -12.20 9.32
C GLY A 100 13.30 -12.18 8.29
N ASP A 101 14.06 -13.28 8.24
CA ASP A 101 15.17 -13.48 7.30
C ASP A 101 15.08 -14.88 6.69
N LEU A 102 14.93 -14.96 5.35
CA LEU A 102 14.82 -16.24 4.62
C LEU A 102 16.14 -17.02 4.57
N LEU A 103 17.28 -16.42 4.94
CA LEU A 103 18.54 -17.15 5.11
C LEU A 103 18.59 -17.90 6.44
N ALA A 104 17.76 -17.53 7.43
CA ALA A 104 17.74 -18.10 8.76
C ALA A 104 16.50 -18.97 9.03
N GLU A 105 15.35 -18.60 8.46
CA GLU A 105 14.05 -19.21 8.74
C GLU A 105 13.30 -19.58 7.45
N SER A 106 12.44 -20.59 7.52
CA SER A 106 11.55 -20.93 6.40
C SER A 106 10.51 -19.83 6.17
N HIS A 107 10.04 -19.68 4.94
CA HIS A 107 8.97 -18.73 4.62
C HIS A 107 7.69 -18.97 5.46
N GLU A 108 7.37 -20.23 5.78
CA GLU A 108 6.22 -20.61 6.59
C GLU A 108 6.39 -20.18 8.05
N THR A 109 7.60 -20.35 8.59
CA THR A 109 7.98 -19.87 9.92
C THR A 109 7.81 -18.36 10.00
N ILE A 110 8.37 -17.62 9.04
CA ILE A 110 8.27 -16.15 9.00
C ILE A 110 6.81 -15.74 8.87
N TRP A 111 6.06 -16.32 7.94
CA TRP A 111 4.66 -15.97 7.66
C TRP A 111 3.73 -16.14 8.87
N ASN A 112 4.06 -17.06 9.78
CA ASN A 112 3.27 -17.38 10.96
C ASN A 112 3.88 -16.88 12.28
N ASN A 113 4.97 -16.12 12.23
CA ASN A 113 5.63 -15.62 13.42
C ASN A 113 4.82 -14.54 14.16
N GLU A 114 5.34 -14.12 15.31
CA GLU A 114 4.67 -13.16 16.18
C GLU A 114 4.46 -11.78 15.53
N ARG A 115 5.41 -11.32 14.69
CA ARG A 115 5.31 -10.03 14.00
C ARG A 115 4.16 -10.04 12.99
N TYR A 116 4.07 -11.07 12.13
CA TYR A 116 2.96 -11.21 11.18
C TYR A 116 1.62 -11.35 11.89
N ARG A 117 1.54 -12.20 12.93
CA ARG A 117 0.31 -12.40 13.72
C ARG A 117 -0.14 -11.11 14.40
N SER A 118 0.78 -10.35 14.99
CA SER A 118 0.46 -9.06 15.62
C SER A 118 0.01 -8.01 14.62
N ALA A 119 0.70 -7.90 13.48
CA ALA A 119 0.31 -6.99 12.41
C ALA A 119 -1.10 -7.33 11.87
N ARG A 120 -1.42 -8.61 11.66
CA ARG A 120 -2.74 -9.07 11.21
C ARG A 120 -3.82 -8.78 12.26
N ALA A 121 -3.50 -8.93 13.54
CA ALA A 121 -4.41 -8.65 14.64
C ALA A 121 -4.85 -7.17 14.69
N LEU A 122 -4.01 -6.22 14.25
CA LEU A 122 -4.39 -4.81 14.17
C LEU A 122 -5.61 -4.53 13.26
N PHE A 123 -5.89 -5.44 12.32
CA PHE A 123 -6.95 -5.29 11.33
C PHE A 123 -8.05 -6.35 11.45
N ALA A 124 -7.99 -7.21 12.47
CA ALA A 124 -9.03 -8.17 12.81
C ALA A 124 -10.00 -7.57 13.84
N HIS A 125 -11.27 -7.97 13.79
CA HIS A 125 -12.32 -7.44 14.68
C HIS A 125 -11.99 -7.66 16.17
N ASP A 126 -11.56 -8.87 16.52
CA ASP A 126 -11.20 -9.28 17.88
C ASP A 126 -9.68 -9.50 18.04
N GLY A 127 -8.90 -8.87 17.18
CA GLY A 127 -7.45 -9.03 17.17
C GLY A 127 -6.80 -8.46 18.43
N LYS A 128 -5.81 -9.19 18.95
CA LYS A 128 -4.97 -8.79 20.09
C LYS A 128 -3.50 -8.84 19.66
N PRO A 129 -2.92 -7.72 19.19
CA PRO A 129 -1.50 -7.65 18.87
C PRO A 129 -0.66 -7.98 20.11
N THR A 130 0.39 -8.78 19.96
CA THR A 130 1.28 -9.18 21.08
C THR A 130 2.64 -8.49 21.01
N VAL A 131 3.10 -8.12 19.81
CA VAL A 131 4.32 -7.33 19.60
C VAL A 131 4.04 -6.09 18.75
N ARG A 132 4.71 -4.99 19.09
CA ARG A 132 4.66 -3.75 18.30
C ARG A 132 5.50 -3.90 17.04
N THR A 133 4.95 -3.46 15.91
CA THR A 133 5.58 -3.49 14.60
C THR A 133 5.47 -2.13 13.91
N ILE A 134 6.04 -2.00 12.72
CA ILE A 134 5.84 -0.85 11.84
C ILE A 134 4.37 -0.63 11.45
N CYS A 135 3.57 -1.70 11.41
CA CYS A 135 2.16 -1.66 11.06
C CYS A 135 1.31 -0.89 12.10
N ASP A 136 1.77 -0.81 13.35
CA ASP A 136 1.13 -0.04 14.44
C ASP A 136 1.11 1.47 14.22
N ARG A 137 1.84 1.99 13.25
CA ARG A 137 1.79 3.41 12.87
C ARG A 137 1.43 3.63 11.41
N CYS A 138 1.08 2.56 10.70
CA CYS A 138 0.60 2.65 9.32
C CYS A 138 -0.80 3.27 9.29
N ASN A 139 -1.00 4.26 8.41
CA ASN A 139 -2.26 4.97 8.21
C ASN A 139 -2.89 4.70 6.82
N ILE A 140 -2.36 3.74 6.06
CA ILE A 140 -2.84 3.40 4.71
C ILE A 140 -4.19 2.67 4.75
N PHE A 141 -4.45 1.90 5.82
CA PHE A 141 -5.64 1.06 5.98
C PHE A 141 -6.36 1.36 7.28
N GLU A 142 -7.69 1.31 7.27
CA GLU A 142 -8.49 1.43 8.50
C GLU A 142 -8.30 0.19 9.39
N ARG A 143 -8.08 0.43 10.69
CA ARG A 143 -8.17 -0.63 11.69
C ARG A 143 -9.63 -1.02 11.85
N ARG A 144 -9.90 -2.33 11.95
CA ARG A 144 -11.23 -2.79 12.32
C ARG A 144 -11.41 -2.54 13.81
N VAL A 145 -12.13 -1.47 14.15
CA VAL A 145 -12.57 -1.21 15.52
C VAL A 145 -13.72 -2.15 15.85
N LYS A 146 -13.82 -2.60 17.11
CA LYS A 146 -14.87 -3.52 17.63
C LYS A 146 -16.33 -3.14 17.30
N ASN A 147 -16.58 -1.90 16.85
CA ASN A 147 -17.92 -1.39 16.56
C ASN A 147 -18.16 -1.08 15.07
N ASN A 148 -17.27 -1.47 14.15
CA ASN A 148 -17.49 -1.27 12.71
C ASN A 148 -17.92 -2.59 12.05
N PRO A 149 -19.19 -2.72 11.60
CA PRO A 149 -19.68 -3.95 11.01
C PRO A 149 -18.86 -4.33 9.78
N ARG A 150 -18.68 -5.63 9.57
CA ARG A 150 -18.00 -6.16 8.38
C ARG A 150 -18.79 -5.69 7.15
N PRO A 151 -18.17 -4.99 6.17
CA PRO A 151 -18.86 -4.72 4.92
C PRO A 151 -19.30 -6.06 4.31
N PRO A 152 -20.52 -6.14 3.76
CA PRO A 152 -21.07 -7.39 3.25
C PRO A 152 -20.08 -8.04 2.28
N SER A 153 -19.96 -9.37 2.37
CA SER A 153 -18.99 -10.07 1.53
C SER A 153 -19.33 -9.86 0.05
N LEU A 154 -18.31 -9.76 -0.81
CA LEU A 154 -18.52 -9.69 -2.26
C LEU A 154 -19.30 -10.91 -2.81
N LEU A 155 -19.31 -12.02 -2.06
CA LEU A 155 -20.13 -13.20 -2.36
C LEU A 155 -21.64 -12.98 -2.12
N GLN A 156 -22.02 -12.11 -1.18
CA GLN A 156 -23.42 -11.77 -0.94
C GLN A 156 -24.00 -10.81 -1.99
N VAL A 157 -23.14 -10.02 -2.65
CA VAL A 157 -23.57 -9.08 -3.71
C VAL A 157 -23.94 -9.83 -5.01
N ARG A 158 -23.48 -11.07 -5.19
CA ARG A 158 -23.79 -11.90 -6.37
C ARG A 158 -25.16 -12.58 -6.35
N ASN A 159 -25.85 -12.57 -5.21
CA ASN A 159 -27.15 -13.23 -5.05
C ASN A 159 -28.33 -12.25 -4.95
N ALA A 160 -28.10 -10.95 -5.22
CA ALA A 160 -29.16 -9.96 -5.27
C ALA A 160 -29.37 -9.47 -6.71
N SER A 161 -30.45 -9.97 -7.33
CA SER A 161 -31.09 -9.53 -8.58
C SER A 161 -30.69 -10.31 -9.85
N LEU A 162 -31.48 -11.35 -10.15
CA LEU A 162 -32.13 -11.51 -11.46
C LEU A 162 -33.53 -10.93 -11.35
#